data_AF-A0A8S7XV83-F1
#
_entry.id   AF-A0A8S7XV83-F1
#
_cell.length_a   1.000
_cell.length_b   1.000
_cell.length_c   1.000
_cell.angle_alpha   90.00
_cell.angle_beta   90.00
_cell.angle_gamma   90.00
#
_symmetry.space_group_name_H-M   'P 1'
#
loop_
_entity.id
_entity.type
_entity.pdbx_description
1 polymer ?
#
loop_
_entity_poly.entity_id
_entity_poly.type
_entity_poly.pdbx_seq_one_letter_code
_entity_poly.pdbx_strand_id
1 'polypeptide(L)'
;SVSENKIKNTEQVSGLTTMASDAGLNMKKKVFIVHGHDDKLKNEVYIFLANEGFQPVILHHEANEGQTIIEKLEKHIDTVSYAVVLYTACDEGKAKNETELKKRARQNVVLEHGWLMSKLSRKFVAAIVEDGVEFPGDLSGVVRISASDWKYDLSKELKVLNN
;
A
#
# COMPACT_ATOMS: atom_id res chain seq x y z
N SER A 1 23.44 74.00 8.10
CA SER A 1 23.07 72.79 8.86
C SER A 1 23.99 71.67 8.43
N VAL A 2 25.07 71.45 9.17
CA VAL A 2 26.03 70.35 8.93
C VAL A 2 26.34 69.78 10.30
N SER A 3 25.93 68.54 10.54
CA SER A 3 26.16 67.79 11.77
C SER A 3 26.89 66.51 11.41
N GLU A 4 28.10 66.37 11.93
CA GLU A 4 28.83 65.12 12.05
C GLU A 4 28.06 64.14 12.95
N ASN A 5 28.07 62.84 12.63
CA ASN A 5 28.61 61.87 13.59
C ASN A 5 28.86 60.49 12.98
N LYS A 6 29.98 59.91 13.39
CA LYS A 6 30.49 58.56 13.11
C LYS A 6 30.15 57.70 14.34
N ILE A 7 29.55 56.53 14.21
CA ILE A 7 29.70 55.39 15.16
C ILE A 7 29.50 54.07 14.40
N LYS A 8 30.34 53.11 14.73
CA LYS A 8 30.43 51.72 14.24
C LYS A 8 29.57 50.77 15.09
N ASN A 9 29.21 49.62 14.49
CA ASN A 9 28.84 48.31 15.06
C ASN A 9 27.63 48.30 16.03
N THR A 10 26.66 47.38 15.96
CA THR A 10 26.80 45.92 16.10
C THR A 10 25.42 45.27 15.82
N GLU A 11 25.44 44.10 15.16
CA GLU A 11 24.45 42.99 15.13
C GLU A 11 22.95 43.28 15.34
N GLN A 12 22.09 42.82 14.39
CA GLN A 12 21.30 41.60 14.58
C GLN A 12 20.31 41.28 13.44
N VAL A 13 20.48 40.04 12.94
CA VAL A 13 19.50 39.03 12.47
C VAL A 13 18.48 39.35 11.36
N SER A 14 18.49 38.45 10.38
CA SER A 14 17.34 37.69 9.85
C SER A 14 17.03 37.87 8.37
N GLY A 15 17.10 36.74 7.66
CA GLY A 15 16.19 36.44 6.56
C GLY A 15 16.53 37.02 5.20
N LEU A 16 17.26 36.26 4.38
CA LEU A 16 16.74 35.95 3.05
C LEU A 16 17.29 34.60 2.58
N THR A 17 16.40 33.62 2.70
CA THR A 17 16.52 32.21 2.34
C THR A 17 16.89 32.07 0.87
N THR A 18 18.04 31.48 0.59
CA THR A 18 18.40 30.97 -0.73
C THR A 18 17.47 29.79 -1.05
N MET A 19 16.45 30.04 -1.89
CA MET A 19 15.63 28.98 -2.49
C MET A 19 16.45 28.23 -3.53
N ALA A 20 17.05 27.10 -3.14
CA ALA A 20 17.48 26.04 -4.05
C ALA A 20 17.86 24.78 -3.23
N SER A 21 16.90 24.19 -2.53
CA SER A 21 17.03 22.81 -2.03
C SER A 21 15.68 22.27 -1.57
N ASP A 22 14.83 21.85 -2.52
CA ASP A 22 13.79 20.86 -2.17
C ASP A 22 13.24 20.04 -3.34
N ALA A 23 13.91 20.01 -4.50
CA ALA A 23 13.53 19.14 -5.63
C ALA A 23 13.93 17.66 -5.40
N GLY A 24 14.10 17.27 -4.14
CA GLY A 24 14.25 15.90 -3.66
C GLY A 24 13.22 15.61 -2.58
N LEU A 25 11.98 16.07 -2.75
CA LEU A 25 10.87 15.72 -1.87
C LEU A 25 10.81 14.19 -1.79
N ASN A 26 11.07 13.69 -0.58
CA ASN A 26 11.04 12.29 -0.18
C ASN A 26 9.64 11.72 -0.43
N MET A 27 9.34 11.35 -1.68
CA MET A 27 8.06 10.77 -2.05
C MET A 27 7.96 9.41 -1.37
N LYS A 28 7.11 9.32 -0.35
CA LYS A 28 6.81 8.07 0.33
C LYS A 28 6.43 7.00 -0.70
N LYS A 29 7.03 5.81 -0.60
CA LYS A 29 6.72 4.69 -1.49
C LYS A 29 5.25 4.30 -1.30
N LYS A 30 4.50 4.26 -2.39
CA LYS A 30 3.08 3.88 -2.34
C LYS A 30 2.94 2.38 -2.22
N VAL A 31 2.09 1.96 -1.28
CA VAL A 31 1.77 0.55 -1.06
C VAL A 31 0.27 0.37 -1.24
N PHE A 32 -0.12 -0.48 -2.18
CA PHE A 32 -1.53 -0.78 -2.40
C PHE A 32 -2.06 -1.75 -1.36
N ILE A 33 -3.30 -1.53 -0.92
CA ILE A 33 -4.05 -2.44 -0.06
C ILE A 33 -5.29 -2.88 -0.82
N VAL A 34 -5.34 -4.15 -1.18
CA VAL A 34 -6.50 -4.80 -1.78
C VAL A 34 -7.25 -5.56 -0.70
N HIS A 35 -8.55 -5.36 -0.60
CA HIS A 35 -9.37 -6.00 0.44
C HIS A 35 -10.78 -6.30 -0.05
N GLY A 36 -11.45 -7.23 0.64
CA GLY A 36 -12.88 -7.50 0.46
C GLY A 36 -13.73 -6.61 1.37
N HIS A 37 -14.70 -7.18 2.09
CA HIS A 37 -15.57 -6.42 3.00
C HIS A 37 -14.99 -6.24 4.42
N ASP A 38 -13.85 -6.84 4.74
CA ASP A 38 -13.25 -6.71 6.06
C ASP A 38 -12.55 -5.35 6.22
N ASP A 39 -13.25 -4.41 6.85
CA ASP A 39 -12.72 -3.08 7.15
C ASP A 39 -11.71 -3.07 8.30
N LYS A 40 -11.79 -4.04 9.22
CA LYS A 40 -10.94 -4.05 10.41
C LYS A 40 -9.50 -4.34 10.03
N LEU A 41 -9.24 -5.47 9.37
CA LEU A 41 -7.89 -5.85 8.96
C LEU A 41 -7.30 -4.83 7.99
N LYS A 42 -8.13 -4.34 7.05
CA LYS A 42 -7.77 -3.24 6.14
C LYS A 42 -7.25 -2.01 6.89
N ASN A 43 -8.00 -1.53 7.88
CA ASN A 43 -7.63 -0.34 8.65
C ASN A 43 -6.36 -0.57 9.48
N GLU A 44 -6.20 -1.76 10.08
CA GLU A 44 -4.99 -2.10 10.83
C GLU A 44 -3.74 -2.11 9.93
N VAL A 45 -3.83 -2.72 8.74
CA VAL A 45 -2.75 -2.73 7.75
C VAL A 45 -2.44 -1.32 7.24
N TYR A 46 -3.47 -0.51 6.98
CA TYR A 46 -3.30 0.88 6.58
C TYR A 46 -2.51 1.68 7.62
N ILE A 47 -2.91 1.62 8.89
CA ILE A 47 -2.25 2.33 9.98
C ILE A 47 -0.79 1.85 10.13
N PHE A 48 -0.57 0.54 10.07
CA PHE A 48 0.77 -0.04 10.14
C PHE A 48 1.69 0.50 9.03
N LEU A 49 1.25 0.44 7.77
CA LEU A 49 2.04 0.92 6.64
C LEU A 49 2.36 2.42 6.75
N ALA A 50 1.39 3.22 7.20
CA ALA A 50 1.60 4.65 7.43
C ALA A 50 2.66 4.91 8.52
N ASN A 51 2.63 4.14 9.61
CA ASN A 51 3.60 4.23 10.71
C ASN A 51 5.01 3.79 10.29
N GLU A 52 5.12 2.82 9.38
CA GLU A 52 6.39 2.39 8.78
C GLU A 52 6.93 3.39 7.72
N GLY A 53 6.24 4.51 7.49
CA GLY A 53 6.69 5.58 6.60
C GLY A 53 6.22 5.45 5.14
N PHE A 54 5.39 4.47 4.82
CA PHE A 54 4.82 4.30 3.48
C PHE A 54 3.60 5.21 3.25
N GLN A 55 3.19 5.31 1.98
CA GLN A 55 1.90 5.90 1.59
C GLN A 55 0.92 4.77 1.23
N PRO A 56 0.13 4.26 2.18
CA PRO A 56 -0.88 3.26 1.87
C PRO A 56 -1.98 3.86 0.98
N VAL A 57 -2.39 3.10 -0.05
CA VAL A 57 -3.50 3.45 -0.94
C VAL A 57 -4.45 2.26 -0.96
N ILE A 58 -5.68 2.48 -0.49
CA ILE A 58 -6.69 1.43 -0.50
C ILE A 58 -7.32 1.39 -1.88
N LEU A 59 -7.33 0.21 -2.50
CA LEU A 59 -8.08 -0.02 -3.71
C LEU A 59 -9.57 -0.15 -3.34
N HIS A 60 -10.34 0.92 -3.50
CA HIS A 60 -11.80 0.90 -3.31
C HIS A 60 -12.53 0.72 -4.63
N HIS A 61 -13.54 -0.15 -4.60
CA HIS A 61 -14.39 -0.51 -5.72
C HIS A 61 -15.59 0.45 -5.92
N GLU A 62 -15.62 1.62 -5.26
CA GLU A 62 -16.76 2.53 -5.39
C GLU A 62 -16.95 2.97 -6.85
N ALA A 63 -18.20 2.82 -7.28
CA ALA A 63 -18.71 2.99 -8.63
C ALA A 63 -18.64 4.45 -9.06
N ASN A 64 -17.45 4.89 -9.45
CA ASN A 64 -17.26 6.18 -10.12
C ASN A 64 -17.03 5.92 -11.61
N GLU A 65 -18.03 6.35 -12.39
CA GLU A 65 -17.90 6.76 -13.80
C GLU A 65 -17.69 5.67 -14.85
N GLY A 66 -18.11 4.43 -14.59
CA GLY A 66 -18.09 3.36 -15.59
C GLY A 66 -16.68 2.87 -15.95
N GLN A 67 -15.64 3.33 -15.25
CA GLN A 67 -14.28 2.81 -15.39
C GLN A 67 -14.15 1.46 -14.68
N THR A 68 -13.52 0.51 -15.34
CA THR A 68 -13.17 -0.77 -14.72
C THR A 68 -12.08 -0.56 -13.66
N ILE A 69 -12.02 -1.45 -12.68
CA ILE A 69 -10.96 -1.42 -11.66
C ILE A 69 -9.55 -1.43 -12.29
N ILE A 70 -9.40 -2.09 -13.45
CA ILE A 70 -8.17 -2.16 -14.24
C ILE A 70 -7.73 -0.78 -14.72
N GLU A 71 -8.65 0.07 -15.19
CA GLU A 71 -8.30 1.42 -15.68
C GLU A 71 -7.87 2.35 -14.55
N LYS A 72 -8.49 2.23 -13.36
CA LYS A 72 -8.05 2.97 -12.16
C LYS A 72 -6.67 2.51 -11.70
N LEU A 73 -6.44 1.20 -11.76
CA LEU A 73 -5.16 0.59 -11.43
C LEU A 73 -4.04 1.04 -12.38
N GLU A 74 -4.29 1.11 -13.69
CA GLU A 74 -3.32 1.59 -14.68
C GLU A 74 -2.88 3.04 -14.46
N LYS A 75 -3.78 3.93 -14.03
CA LYS A 75 -3.45 5.34 -13.77
C LYS A 75 -2.45 5.55 -12.63
N HIS A 76 -2.34 4.58 -11.73
CA HIS A 76 -1.55 4.73 -10.50
C HIS A 76 -0.37 3.76 -10.41
N ILE A 77 -0.34 2.71 -11.23
CA ILE A 77 0.61 1.60 -11.14
C ILE A 77 2.07 2.04 -11.22
N ASP A 78 2.37 3.04 -12.06
CA ASP A 78 3.74 3.53 -12.26
C ASP A 78 4.34 4.14 -10.98
N THR A 79 3.50 4.47 -10.01
CA THR A 79 3.92 5.05 -8.72
C THR A 79 3.84 4.08 -7.55
N VAL A 80 3.41 2.84 -7.79
CA VAL A 80 3.29 1.80 -6.77
C VAL A 80 4.58 1.02 -6.65
N SER A 81 5.04 0.83 -5.42
CA SER A 81 6.26 0.05 -5.15
C SER A 81 5.95 -1.34 -4.60
N TYR A 82 4.76 -1.56 -4.04
CA TYR A 82 4.37 -2.80 -3.38
C TYR A 82 2.85 -2.95 -3.27
N ALA A 83 2.37 -4.18 -3.09
CA ALA A 83 0.96 -4.43 -2.77
C ALA A 83 0.78 -5.47 -1.65
N VAL A 84 -0.22 -5.21 -0.81
CA VAL A 84 -0.70 -6.11 0.25
C VAL A 84 -2.13 -6.51 -0.08
N VAL A 85 -2.38 -7.80 -0.19
CA VAL A 85 -3.68 -8.36 -0.55
C VAL A 85 -4.29 -9.10 0.63
N LEU A 86 -5.50 -8.72 1.03
CA LEU A 86 -6.17 -9.27 2.21
C LEU A 86 -7.18 -10.35 1.81
N TYR A 87 -6.85 -11.59 2.11
CA TYR A 87 -7.71 -12.77 1.91
C TYR A 87 -8.50 -13.06 3.20
N THR A 88 -9.63 -12.39 3.35
CA THR A 88 -10.58 -12.63 4.44
C THR A 88 -11.80 -13.40 3.95
N ALA A 89 -12.54 -14.03 4.85
CA ALA A 89 -13.70 -14.87 4.57
C ALA A 89 -14.95 -14.07 4.12
N CYS A 90 -14.84 -13.36 3.00
CA CYS A 90 -15.90 -12.49 2.49
C CYS A 90 -17.03 -13.25 1.78
N ASP A 91 -16.67 -14.30 1.05
CA ASP A 91 -17.60 -15.10 0.27
C ASP A 91 -17.45 -16.58 0.66
N GLU A 92 -18.42 -17.40 0.25
CA GLU A 92 -18.34 -18.86 0.35
C GLU A 92 -18.52 -19.50 -1.03
N GLY A 93 -17.95 -20.68 -1.23
CA GLY A 93 -18.16 -21.47 -2.45
C GLY A 93 -17.48 -22.82 -2.43
N LYS A 94 -17.61 -23.53 -3.55
CA LYS A 94 -17.10 -24.90 -3.67
C LYS A 94 -16.94 -25.31 -5.13
N ALA A 95 -16.11 -26.33 -5.37
CA ALA A 95 -16.09 -26.98 -6.67
C ALA A 95 -17.40 -27.73 -6.93
N LYS A 96 -17.75 -27.95 -8.21
CA LYS A 96 -19.01 -28.61 -8.60
C LYS A 96 -19.19 -30.00 -7.98
N ASN A 97 -18.08 -30.70 -7.75
CA ASN A 97 -18.03 -32.05 -7.19
C ASN A 97 -17.84 -32.08 -5.67
N GLU A 98 -17.83 -30.93 -4.99
CA GLU A 98 -17.72 -30.84 -3.54
C GLU A 98 -19.09 -30.62 -2.89
N THR A 99 -19.26 -31.12 -1.66
CA THR A 99 -20.50 -30.94 -0.88
C THR A 99 -20.41 -29.70 0.00
N GLU A 100 -19.27 -29.51 0.65
CA GLU A 100 -19.06 -28.45 1.63
C GLU A 100 -18.70 -27.12 0.98
N LEU A 101 -19.30 -26.04 1.49
CA LEU A 101 -18.87 -24.69 1.19
C LEU A 101 -17.57 -24.38 1.94
N LYS A 102 -16.67 -23.67 1.26
CA LYS A 102 -15.41 -23.18 1.80
C LYS A 102 -15.44 -21.67 1.85
N LYS A 103 -14.86 -21.11 2.90
CA LYS A 103 -14.61 -19.68 3.02
C LYS A 103 -13.58 -19.27 1.98
N ARG A 104 -13.80 -18.13 1.34
CA ARG A 104 -12.91 -17.61 0.31
C ARG A 104 -12.86 -16.09 0.30
N ALA A 105 -11.77 -15.55 -0.23
CA ALA A 105 -11.68 -14.15 -0.56
C ALA A 105 -12.68 -13.80 -1.66
N ARG A 106 -13.08 -12.53 -1.69
CA ARG A 106 -13.97 -12.01 -2.74
C ARG A 106 -13.31 -12.15 -4.11
N GLN A 107 -14.08 -12.48 -5.15
CA GLN A 107 -13.51 -12.75 -6.48
C GLN A 107 -12.66 -11.59 -7.03
N ASN A 108 -13.06 -10.34 -6.78
CA ASN A 108 -12.32 -9.17 -7.21
C ASN A 108 -10.93 -9.09 -6.55
N VAL A 109 -10.82 -9.48 -5.27
CA VAL A 109 -9.53 -9.56 -4.56
C VAL A 109 -8.59 -10.54 -5.26
N VAL A 110 -9.10 -11.68 -5.71
CA VAL A 110 -8.32 -12.68 -6.46
C VAL A 110 -7.88 -12.13 -7.83
N LEU A 111 -8.78 -11.48 -8.54
CA LEU A 111 -8.48 -10.85 -9.84
C LEU A 111 -7.41 -9.76 -9.73
N GLU A 112 -7.57 -8.85 -8.77
CA GLU A 112 -6.65 -7.75 -8.50
C GLU A 112 -5.28 -8.27 -8.08
N HIS A 113 -5.22 -9.35 -7.28
CA HIS A 113 -3.96 -10.02 -6.95
C HIS A 113 -3.23 -10.49 -8.22
N GLY A 114 -3.92 -11.23 -9.09
CA GLY A 114 -3.33 -11.71 -10.35
C GLY A 114 -2.81 -10.57 -11.23
N TRP A 115 -3.58 -9.48 -11.33
CA TRP A 115 -3.17 -8.29 -12.06
C TRP A 115 -1.94 -7.61 -11.43
N LEU A 116 -1.92 -7.42 -10.11
CA LEU A 116 -0.79 -6.80 -9.41
C LEU A 116 0.49 -7.61 -9.56
N MET A 117 0.41 -8.94 -9.51
CA MET A 117 1.56 -9.80 -9.79
C MET A 117 2.10 -9.63 -11.21
N SER A 118 1.21 -9.45 -12.20
CA SER A 118 1.63 -9.23 -13.60
C SER A 118 2.39 -7.93 -13.80
N LYS A 119 2.09 -6.90 -12.99
CA LYS A 119 2.67 -5.56 -13.09
C LYS A 119 3.89 -5.36 -12.20
N LEU A 120 3.79 -5.77 -10.94
CA LEU A 120 4.83 -5.56 -9.93
C LEU A 120 5.79 -6.73 -9.82
N SER A 121 5.49 -7.91 -10.38
CA SER A 121 6.15 -9.19 -10.07
C SER A 121 5.88 -9.72 -8.67
N ARG A 122 6.09 -11.03 -8.48
CA ARG A 122 5.71 -11.75 -7.25
C ARG A 122 6.41 -11.25 -5.98
N LYS A 123 7.63 -10.73 -6.10
CA LYS A 123 8.46 -10.30 -4.96
C LYS A 123 8.01 -8.97 -4.34
N PHE A 124 7.08 -8.26 -4.98
CA PHE A 124 6.55 -6.97 -4.52
C PHE A 124 5.06 -7.07 -4.16
N VAL A 125 4.57 -8.29 -3.92
CA VAL A 125 3.20 -8.57 -3.51
C VAL A 125 3.23 -9.56 -2.35
N ALA A 126 2.52 -9.24 -1.27
CA ALA A 126 2.27 -10.18 -0.18
C ALA A 126 0.76 -10.36 0.04
N ALA A 127 0.36 -11.58 0.39
CA ALA A 127 -1.01 -11.90 0.76
C ALA A 127 -1.10 -12.17 2.27
N ILE A 128 -1.96 -11.44 2.97
CA ILE A 128 -2.35 -11.76 4.36
C ILE A 128 -3.62 -12.59 4.29
N VAL A 129 -3.58 -13.79 4.85
CA VAL A 129 -4.64 -14.79 4.69
C VAL A 129 -5.20 -15.19 6.04
N GLU A 130 -6.52 -15.05 6.19
CA GLU A 130 -7.26 -15.52 7.35
C GLU A 130 -7.30 -17.05 7.41
N ASP A 131 -7.31 -17.61 8.62
CA ASP A 131 -7.32 -19.05 8.84
C ASP A 131 -8.58 -19.69 8.24
N GLY A 132 -8.36 -20.77 7.48
CA GLY A 132 -9.45 -21.51 6.82
C GLY A 132 -10.00 -20.87 5.55
N VAL A 133 -9.46 -19.72 5.11
CA VAL A 133 -9.79 -19.14 3.80
C VAL A 133 -9.02 -19.87 2.70
N GLU A 134 -9.73 -20.32 1.68
CA GLU A 134 -9.11 -20.95 0.51
C GLU A 134 -8.22 -19.95 -0.23
N PHE A 135 -7.09 -20.44 -0.73
CA PHE A 135 -6.12 -19.64 -1.46
C PHE A 135 -5.85 -20.27 -2.83
N PRO A 136 -5.89 -19.51 -3.94
CA PRO A 136 -5.69 -20.06 -5.28
C PRO A 136 -4.32 -20.74 -5.43
N GLY A 137 -4.31 -21.99 -5.92
CA GLY A 137 -3.08 -22.80 -6.01
C GLY A 137 -1.99 -22.21 -6.90
N ASP A 138 -2.37 -21.55 -8.00
CA ASP A 138 -1.44 -20.90 -8.94
C ASP A 138 -0.73 -19.67 -8.34
N LEU A 139 -1.18 -19.19 -7.17
CA LEU A 139 -0.57 -18.10 -6.40
C LEU A 139 0.43 -18.61 -5.35
N SER A 140 0.75 -19.91 -5.32
CA SER A 140 1.68 -20.54 -4.39
C SER A 140 3.10 -19.95 -4.38
N GLY A 141 3.50 -19.24 -5.43
CA GLY A 141 4.79 -18.53 -5.50
C GLY A 141 4.78 -17.12 -4.90
N VAL A 142 3.69 -16.70 -4.24
CA VAL A 142 3.56 -15.42 -3.54
C VAL A 142 3.72 -15.64 -2.04
N VAL A 143 4.28 -14.65 -1.36
CA VAL A 143 4.41 -14.67 0.10
C VAL A 143 3.02 -14.69 0.74
N ARG A 144 2.76 -15.75 1.52
CA ARG A 144 1.54 -15.93 2.30
C ARG A 144 1.85 -15.70 3.77
N ILE A 145 1.19 -14.70 4.35
CA ILE A 145 1.32 -14.30 5.74
C ILE A 145 0.02 -14.66 6.46
N SER A 146 0.12 -15.22 7.66
CA SER A 146 -1.06 -15.50 8.48
C SER A 146 -1.68 -14.20 9.01
N ALA A 147 -3.01 -14.07 8.95
CA ALA A 147 -3.71 -12.92 9.54
C ALA A 147 -3.63 -12.87 11.07
N SER A 148 -3.26 -13.97 11.75
CA SER A 148 -3.11 -13.99 13.21
C SER A 148 -1.85 -13.31 13.72
N ASP A 149 -0.78 -13.25 12.92
CA ASP A 149 0.50 -12.62 13.29
C ASP A 149 1.21 -11.99 12.08
N TRP A 150 0.53 -11.07 11.40
CA TRP A 150 1.00 -10.56 10.11
C TRP A 150 2.04 -9.44 10.20
N LYS A 151 2.10 -8.68 11.31
CA LYS A 151 2.87 -7.42 11.39
C LYS A 151 4.36 -7.64 11.20
N TYR A 152 4.92 -8.61 11.90
CA TYR A 152 6.35 -8.91 11.86
C TYR A 152 6.77 -9.45 10.49
N ASP A 153 5.99 -10.37 9.93
CA ASP A 153 6.28 -10.95 8.62
C ASP A 153 6.09 -9.93 7.51
N LEU A 154 5.05 -9.08 7.56
CA LEU A 154 4.88 -8.01 6.59
C LEU A 154 6.04 -7.00 6.66
N SER A 155 6.49 -6.63 7.87
CA SER A 155 7.66 -5.75 8.04
C SER A 155 8.91 -6.32 7.37
N LYS A 156 9.15 -7.64 7.45
CA LYS A 156 10.26 -8.29 6.76
C LYS A 156 10.15 -8.17 5.25
N GLU A 157 8.98 -8.44 4.70
CA GLU A 157 8.77 -8.39 3.25
C GLU A 157 8.95 -6.97 2.69
N LEU A 158 8.48 -5.95 3.43
CA LEU A 158 8.63 -4.55 3.04
C LEU A 158 10.09 -4.09 2.94
N LYS A 159 11.05 -4.81 3.55
CA LYS A 159 12.48 -4.48 3.43
C LYS A 159 13.01 -4.58 2.01
N VAL A 160 12.34 -5.31 1.11
CA VAL A 160 12.68 -5.33 -0.32
C VAL A 160 12.65 -3.92 -0.92
N LEU A 161 11.87 -3.02 -0.33
CA LEU A 161 11.77 -1.63 -0.76
C LEU A 161 12.93 -0.78 -0.26
N ASN A 162 13.72 -1.20 0.73
CA ASN A 162 14.80 -0.38 1.29
C ASN A 162 16.16 -0.60 0.60
N ASN A 163 16.20 -1.47 -0.42
CA ASN A 163 17.38 -1.79 -1.20
C ASN A 163 17.45 -1.02 -2.52
#